data_AF-A0A7X6YDX5-F1
#
_entry.id   AF-A0A7X6YDX5-F1
#
_cell.length_a   1.000
_cell.length_b   1.000
_cell.length_c   1.000
_cell.angle_alpha   90.00
_cell.angle_beta   90.00
_cell.angle_gamma   90.00
#
_symmetry.space_group_name_H-M   'P 1'
#
loop_
_entity.id
_entity.type
_entity.pdbx_description
1 polymer ?
#
loop_
_entity_poly.entity_id
_entity_poly.type
_entity_poly.pdbx_seq_one_letter_code
_entity_poly.pdbx_strand_id
1 'polypeptide(L)' 'MTRLFLRHQGVSPRHFLMQVRVRAAADLMLTTAASLAEIAERSGFPNRNYLTRVFTQITGESPALFRHTHAFA' A
#
# COMPACT_ATOMS: atom_id res chain seq x y z
N MET A 1 -12.14 -13.50 -18.23
CA MET A 1 -11.58 -12.34 -18.96
C MET A 1 -10.74 -11.48 -18.00
N THR A 2 -9.46 -11.81 -17.79
CA THR A 2 -8.51 -10.88 -17.11
C THR A 2 -7.06 -11.26 -17.42
N ARG A 3 -6.75 -11.42 -18.70
CA ARG A 3 -5.39 -11.76 -19.20
C ARG A 3 -4.90 -10.77 -20.26
N LEU A 4 -5.44 -9.55 -20.21
CA LEU A 4 -5.21 -8.48 -21.17
C LEU A 4 -4.87 -7.19 -20.41
N PHE A 5 -3.80 -7.23 -19.62
CA PHE A 5 -3.17 -6.00 -19.13
C PHE A 5 -1.66 -6.08 -19.37
N LEU A 6 -1.32 -5.58 -20.56
CA LEU A 6 -0.15 -4.79 -20.91
C LEU A 6 1.22 -5.41 -20.66
N ARG A 7 1.75 -5.92 -21.76
CA ARG A 7 3.03 -6.57 -21.96
C ARG A 7 4.11 -5.58 -22.42
N HIS A 8 4.23 -4.40 -21.80
CA HIS A 8 5.15 -3.36 -22.29
C HIS A 8 6.06 -2.64 -21.29
N GLN A 9 6.05 -2.98 -20.01
CA GLN A 9 7.09 -2.53 -19.08
C GLN A 9 7.44 -3.73 -18.21
N GLY A 10 8.72 -3.96 -17.89
CA GLY A 10 9.23 -5.14 -17.17
C GLY A 10 8.74 -5.30 -15.72
N VAL A 11 7.59 -4.75 -15.39
CA VAL A 11 6.94 -4.77 -14.09
C VAL A 11 5.73 -5.70 -14.19
N SER A 12 5.78 -6.83 -13.48
CA SER A 12 4.65 -7.76 -13.41
C SER A 12 3.36 -7.02 -12.99
N PRO A 13 2.18 -7.34 -13.57
CA PRO A 13 0.90 -6.76 -13.16
C PRO A 13 0.65 -6.81 -11.65
N ARG A 14 1.18 -7.86 -11.00
CA ARG A 14 1.14 -8.01 -9.54
C ARG A 14 1.92 -6.90 -8.83
N HIS A 15 3.10 -6.55 -9.32
CA HIS A 15 3.93 -5.51 -8.70
C HIS A 15 3.30 -4.13 -8.88
N PHE A 16 2.76 -3.84 -10.06
CA PHE A 16 1.99 -2.61 -10.29
C PHE A 16 0.79 -2.51 -9.34
N LEU A 17 0.01 -3.60 -9.19
CA LEU A 17 -1.11 -3.63 -8.25
C LEU A 17 -0.65 -3.36 -6.81
N MET A 18 0.49 -3.92 -6.37
CA MET A 18 1.01 -3.65 -5.03
C MET A 18 1.40 -2.17 -4.86
N GLN A 19 2.02 -1.55 -5.85
CA GLN A 19 2.36 -0.11 -5.78
C GLN A 19 1.10 0.75 -5.65
N VAL A 20 0.06 0.47 -6.44
CA VAL A 20 -1.23 1.18 -6.35
C VAL A 20 -1.84 1.03 -4.94
N ARG A 21 -1.86 -0.19 -4.40
CA ARG A 21 -2.40 -0.44 -3.05
C ARG A 21 -1.58 0.24 -1.95
N VAL A 22 -0.26 0.24 -2.06
CA VAL A 22 0.62 0.95 -1.11
C VAL A 22 0.36 2.44 -1.12
N ARG A 23 0.16 3.04 -2.31
CA ARG A 23 -0.17 4.46 -2.42
C ARG A 23 -1.51 4.80 -1.76
N ALA A 24 -2.54 4.00 -2.02
CA ALA A 24 -3.83 4.16 -1.36
C ALA A 24 -3.73 4.02 0.18
N ALA A 25 -2.92 3.07 0.66
CA ALA A 25 -2.69 2.89 2.09
C ALA A 25 -1.97 4.10 2.71
N ALA A 26 -0.97 4.66 2.03
CA ALA A 26 -0.28 5.87 2.46
C ALA A 26 -1.23 7.06 2.57
N ASP A 27 -2.05 7.30 1.55
CA ASP A 27 -3.05 8.38 1.55
C ASP A 27 -4.00 8.24 2.75
N LEU A 28 -4.47 7.02 3.03
CA LEU A 28 -5.33 6.74 4.19
C LEU A 28 -4.64 6.95 5.54
N MET A 29 -3.34 6.66 5.65
CA MET A 29 -2.57 6.90 6.87
C MET A 29 -2.42 8.40 7.17
N LEU A 30 -2.32 9.24 6.13
CA LEU A 30 -2.13 10.68 6.28
C LEU A 30 -3.45 11.43 6.46
N THR A 31 -4.53 10.94 5.84
CA THR A 31 -5.82 11.65 5.82
C THR A 31 -6.81 11.16 6.88
N THR A 32 -6.52 10.05 7.56
CA THR A 32 -7.46 9.43 8.51
C THR A 32 -6.77 8.95 9.78
N ALA A 33 -7.54 8.81 10.87
CA ALA A 33 -7.10 8.19 12.11
C ALA A 33 -7.30 6.67 12.14
N ALA A 34 -7.62 6.04 11.00
CA ALA A 34 -7.96 4.62 10.93
C ALA A 34 -6.80 3.72 11.40
N SER A 35 -7.16 2.56 11.93
CA SER A 35 -6.20 1.53 12.32
C SER A 35 -5.55 0.88 11.09
N LEU A 36 -4.36 0.30 11.25
CA LEU A 36 -3.70 -0.43 10.15
C LEU A 36 -4.51 -1.62 9.64
N ALA A 37 -5.41 -2.18 10.44
CA ALA A 37 -6.31 -3.25 10.00
C ALA A 37 -7.38 -2.72 9.03
N GLU A 38 -8.04 -1.61 9.38
CA GLU A 38 -9.03 -0.95 8.52
C GLU A 38 -8.37 -0.39 7.24
N ILE A 39 -7.17 0.19 7.36
CA ILE A 39 -6.41 0.68 6.20
C ILE A 39 -6.07 -0.48 5.27
N ALA A 40 -5.67 -1.65 5.81
CA ALA A 40 -5.40 -2.83 4.99
C ALA A 40 -6.65 -3.26 4.20
N GLU A 41 -7.81 -3.35 4.86
CA GLU A 41 -9.07 -3.70 4.21
C GLU A 41 -9.43 -2.70 3.10
N ARG A 42 -9.40 -1.39 3.40
CA ARG A 42 -9.74 -0.31 2.46
C ARG A 42 -8.79 -0.20 1.28
N SER A 43 -7.52 -0.55 1.46
CA SER A 43 -6.49 -0.55 0.39
C SER A 43 -6.35 -1.90 -0.30
N GLY A 44 -7.18 -2.90 0.03
CA GLY A 44 -7.24 -4.19 -0.65
C GLY A 44 -6.16 -5.18 -0.22
N PHE A 45 -5.57 -5.02 0.96
CA PHE A 45 -4.70 -6.02 1.58
C PHE A 45 -5.52 -6.97 2.48
N PRO A 46 -5.21 -8.29 2.45
CA PRO A 46 -5.93 -9.29 3.24
C PRO A 46 -5.83 -9.10 4.76
N ASN A 47 -4.78 -8.44 5.26
CA ASN A 47 -4.63 -8.13 6.67
C ASN A 47 -3.52 -7.09 6.89
N ARG A 48 -3.48 -6.54 8.11
CA ARG A 48 -2.48 -5.56 8.54
C ARG A 48 -1.03 -6.06 8.38
N ASN A 49 -0.76 -7.35 8.63
CA ASN A 49 0.61 -7.88 8.62
C ASN A 49 1.16 -7.91 7.19
N TYR A 50 0.33 -8.29 6.22
CA TYR A 50 0.68 -8.30 4.82
C TYR A 50 0.81 -6.88 4.26
N LEU A 51 -0.08 -5.96 4.65
CA LEU A 51 0.09 -4.52 4.38
C LEU A 51 1.46 -4.05 4.89
N THR A 52 1.78 -4.26 6.17
CA THR A 52 3.05 -3.82 6.75
C THR A 52 4.26 -4.36 5.99
N ARG A 53 4.27 -5.66 5.68
CA ARG A 53 5.38 -6.27 4.95
C ARG A 53 5.56 -5.66 3.55
N VAL A 54 4.47 -5.54 2.78
CA VAL A 54 4.54 -5.02 1.41
C VAL A 54 4.84 -3.52 1.41
N PHE A 55 4.25 -2.77 2.34
CA PHE A 55 4.49 -1.33 2.49
C PHE A 55 5.98 -1.08 2.77
N THR A 56 6.56 -1.70 3.80
CA THR A 56 8.00 -1.54 4.10
C THR A 56 8.90 -2.01 2.97
N GLN A 57 8.53 -3.08 2.25
CA GLN A 57 9.30 -3.52 1.09
C GLN A 57 9.31 -2.46 -0.05
N ILE A 58 8.23 -1.70 -0.21
CA ILE A 58 8.08 -0.73 -1.32
C ILE A 58 8.53 0.67 -0.92
N THR A 59 8.25 1.12 0.32
CA THR A 59 8.54 2.48 0.79
C THR A 59 9.84 2.59 1.57
N GLY A 60 10.39 1.47 2.05
CA GLY A 60 11.57 1.45 2.93
C GLY A 60 11.26 1.73 4.41
N GLU A 61 10.01 2.07 4.75
CA GLU A 61 9.62 2.46 6.11
C GLU A 61 8.41 1.64 6.61
N SER A 62 8.27 1.52 7.94
CA SER A 62 7.07 0.90 8.50
C SER A 62 5.86 1.84 8.36
N PRO A 63 4.63 1.33 8.18
CA PRO A 63 3.41 2.15 8.17
C PRO A 63 3.27 3.09 9.37
N ALA A 64 3.66 2.62 10.56
CA ALA A 64 3.57 3.40 11.79
C ALA A 64 4.56 4.57 11.79
N LEU A 65 5.80 4.32 11.35
CA LEU A 65 6.81 5.35 11.18
C LEU A 65 6.39 6.36 10.12
N PHE A 66 5.94 5.87 8.95
CA PHE A 66 5.45 6.70 7.86
C PHE A 66 4.33 7.65 8.34
N ARG A 67 3.34 7.13 9.06
CA ARG A 67 2.26 7.95 9.64
C ARG A 67 2.79 9.02 10.59
N HIS A 68 3.75 8.69 11.45
CA HIS A 68 4.30 9.65 12.41
C HIS A 68 5.15 10.73 11.73
N THR A 69 6.00 10.36 10.77
CA THR A 69 6.94 11.28 10.11
C THR A 69 6.23 12.23 9.14
N HIS A 70 5.19 11.76 8.45
CA HIS A 70 4.54 12.51 7.38
C HIS A 70 3.20 13.15 7.77
N ALA A 71 2.65 12.90 8.96
CA ALA A 71 1.40 13.54 9.42
C ALA A 71 1.53 15.03 9.78
N PHE A 72 2.74 15.60 9.74
CA PHE A 72 3.02 17.00 10.09
C PHE A 72 3.54 17.85 8.91
N ALA A 73 3.39 17.36 7.68
CA ALA A 73 3.70 18.11 6.45
C ALA A 73 2.41 18.64 5.81
#